data_AF-A0AAW3D4F0-F1
#
_entry.id   AF-A0AAW3D4F0-F1
#
_cell.length_a   1.000
_cell.length_b   1.000
_cell.length_c   1.000
_cell.angle_alpha   90.00
_cell.angle_beta   90.00
_cell.angle_gamma   90.00
#
_symmetry.space_group_name_H-M   'P 1'
#
loop_
_entity.id
_entity.type
_entity.pdbx_description
1 polymer ?
#
loop_
_entity_poly.entity_id
_entity_poly.type
_entity_poly.pdbx_seq_one_letter_code
_entity_poly.pdbx_strand_id
1 'polypeptide(L)'
;MTEFELSKFFNIDKRTVVSWIEFYKRTGDYSSKQGVGCGRVASFTDKTLIEQYLIDHPDASALDIKEALAPDIPRSTFMIVLIDLV
;
A
#
# COMPACT_ATOMS: atom_id res chain seq x y z
N MET A 1 -32.49 -9.91 18.57
CA MET A 1 -31.86 -8.59 18.61
C MET A 1 -32.03 -7.95 17.24
N THR A 2 -32.71 -6.82 17.17
CA THR A 2 -33.00 -6.06 15.93
C THR A 2 -31.84 -5.13 15.58
N GLU A 3 -31.79 -4.65 14.34
CA GLU A 3 -30.78 -3.68 13.89
C GLU A 3 -30.87 -2.36 14.68
N PHE A 4 -32.07 -2.01 15.16
CA PHE A 4 -32.29 -0.86 16.02
C PHE A 4 -31.73 -1.06 17.43
N GLU A 5 -31.91 -2.25 18.01
CA GLU A 5 -31.32 -2.60 19.31
C GLU A 5 -29.79 -2.60 19.24
N LEU A 6 -29.21 -3.13 18.15
CA LEU A 6 -27.77 -3.09 17.91
C LEU A 6 -27.24 -1.66 17.76
N SER A 7 -27.94 -0.82 17.00
CA SER A 7 -27.59 0.61 16.83
C SER A 7 -27.53 1.33 18.18
N LYS A 8 -28.54 1.13 19.05
CA LYS A 8 -28.54 1.71 20.39
C LYS A 8 -27.46 1.13 21.29
N PHE A 9 -27.27 -0.19 21.28
CA PHE A 9 -26.32 -0.87 22.15
C PHE A 9 -24.88 -0.42 21.86
N PHE A 10 -24.51 -0.33 20.58
CA PHE A 10 -23.16 0.07 20.17
C PHE A 10 -22.99 1.58 19.96
N ASN A 11 -24.06 2.37 20.05
CA ASN A 11 -24.08 3.79 19.70
C ASN A 11 -23.53 4.06 18.29
N ILE A 12 -23.95 3.23 17.34
CA ILE A 12 -23.58 3.31 15.91
C ILE A 12 -24.84 3.63 15.11
N ASP A 13 -24.71 4.44 14.06
CA ASP A 13 -25.83 4.73 13.17
C ASP A 13 -26.45 3.44 12.60
N LYS A 14 -27.79 3.39 12.56
CA LYS A 14 -28.53 2.20 12.10
C LYS A 14 -28.14 1.81 10.66
N ARG A 15 -27.85 2.76 9.77
CA ARG A 15 -27.46 2.46 8.39
C ARG A 15 -26.13 1.73 8.33
N THR A 16 -25.18 2.08 9.20
CA THR A 16 -23.90 1.38 9.34
C THR A 16 -24.12 -0.05 9.81
N VAL A 17 -24.98 -0.26 10.83
CA VAL A 17 -25.33 -1.60 11.31
C VAL A 17 -25.95 -2.45 10.21
N VAL A 18 -26.91 -1.91 9.45
CA VAL A 18 -27.52 -2.61 8.31
C VAL A 18 -26.47 -2.97 7.26
N SER A 19 -25.63 -2.00 6.87
CA SER A 19 -24.57 -2.21 5.88
C SER A 19 -23.60 -3.32 6.29
N TRP A 20 -23.18 -3.37 7.56
CA TRP A 20 -22.29 -4.43 8.06
C TRP A 20 -22.95 -5.80 8.07
N ILE A 21 -24.23 -5.88 8.47
CA ILE A 21 -25.01 -7.13 8.43
C ILE A 21 -25.16 -7.62 6.99
N GLU A 22 -25.52 -6.74 6.06
CA GLU A 22 -25.66 -7.07 4.64
C GLU A 22 -24.33 -7.51 4.03
N PHE A 23 -23.24 -6.82 4.37
CA PHE A 23 -21.90 -7.18 3.93
C PHE A 23 -21.54 -8.59 4.40
N TYR A 24 -21.71 -8.89 5.68
CA TYR A 24 -21.44 -10.22 6.25
C TYR A 24 -22.32 -11.30 5.63
N LYS A 25 -23.62 -11.04 5.41
CA LYS A 25 -24.52 -11.99 4.72
C LYS A 25 -24.05 -12.29 3.29
N ARG A 26 -23.43 -11.32 2.61
CA ARG A 26 -22.95 -11.47 1.24
C ARG A 26 -21.59 -12.16 1.15
N THR A 27 -20.65 -11.83 2.03
CA THR A 27 -19.26 -12.30 1.96
C THR A 27 -18.96 -13.47 2.91
N GLY A 28 -19.80 -13.67 3.93
CA GLY A 28 -19.49 -14.53 5.08
C GLY A 28 -18.34 -14.02 5.96
N ASP A 29 -17.88 -12.79 5.72
CA ASP A 29 -16.62 -12.28 6.27
C ASP A 29 -16.78 -10.85 6.82
N TYR A 30 -16.26 -10.62 8.02
CA TYR A 30 -16.17 -9.33 8.71
C TYR A 30 -14.71 -8.88 8.91
N SER A 31 -13.76 -9.41 8.13
CA SER A 31 -12.40 -8.89 8.14
C SER A 31 -12.40 -7.42 7.70
N SER A 32 -11.69 -6.56 8.45
CA SER A 32 -11.64 -5.11 8.18
C SER A 32 -11.08 -4.78 6.80
N LYS A 33 -10.41 -5.75 6.14
CA LYS A 33 -9.65 -5.63 4.89
C LYS A 33 -8.72 -4.41 4.83
N GLN A 34 -8.45 -3.78 5.97
CA GLN A 34 -7.49 -2.71 6.11
C GLN A 34 -6.11 -3.34 5.89
N GLY A 35 -5.43 -2.94 4.81
CA GLY A 35 -4.17 -3.55 4.37
C GLY A 35 -4.32 -4.70 3.35
N VAL A 36 -5.55 -5.09 2.96
CA VAL A 36 -5.78 -6.05 1.87
C VAL A 36 -5.78 -5.28 0.55
N GLY A 37 -4.58 -4.90 0.16
CA GLY A 37 -4.31 -3.98 -0.93
C GLY A 37 -2.95 -3.38 -0.65
N CYS A 38 -1.90 -4.13 -0.99
CA CYS A 38 -0.57 -3.55 -1.13
C CYS A 38 -0.75 -2.29 -1.99
N GLY A 39 -0.19 -1.16 -1.57
CA GLY A 39 -0.30 0.10 -2.30
C GLY A 39 0.17 -0.03 -3.76
N ARG A 40 0.29 1.09 -4.47
CA ARG A 40 0.84 1.05 -5.84
C ARG A 40 2.16 0.29 -5.85
N VAL A 41 2.23 -0.76 -6.67
CA VAL A 41 3.48 -1.47 -6.94
C VAL A 41 4.44 -0.48 -7.58
N ALA A 42 5.67 -0.42 -7.07
CA ALA A 42 6.67 0.48 -7.61
C ALA A 42 6.92 0.20 -9.10
N SER A 43 7.10 1.27 -9.88
CA SER A 43 7.34 1.18 -11.33
C SER A 43 8.74 0.65 -11.66
N PHE A 44 9.67 0.75 -10.70
CA PHE A 44 11.00 0.17 -10.76
C PHE A 44 11.12 -0.85 -9.63
N THR A 45 11.43 -2.10 -9.95
CA THR A 45 11.47 -3.20 -8.96
C THR A 45 12.80 -3.93 -8.92
N ASP A 46 13.75 -3.54 -9.78
CA ASP A 46 15.02 -4.24 -9.94
C ASP A 46 16.05 -3.79 -8.90
N LYS A 47 15.90 -4.31 -7.68
CA LYS A 47 16.78 -4.00 -6.55
C LYS A 47 18.21 -4.49 -6.80
N THR A 48 18.36 -5.64 -7.46
CA THR A 48 19.68 -6.21 -7.77
C THR A 48 20.48 -5.30 -8.70
N LEU A 49 19.82 -4.64 -9.64
CA LEU A 49 20.47 -3.66 -10.51
C LEU A 49 20.99 -2.44 -9.73
N ILE A 50 20.27 -1.98 -8.71
CA ILE A 50 20.73 -0.89 -7.83
C ILE A 50 21.93 -1.34 -6.99
N GLU A 51 21.88 -2.52 -6.39
CA GLU A 51 22.98 -3.08 -5.60
C GLU A 51 24.25 -3.23 -6.44
N GLN A 52 24.14 -3.75 -7.66
CA GLN A 52 25.26 -3.89 -8.59
C GLN A 52 25.87 -2.53 -8.93
N TYR A 53 25.02 -1.52 -9.21
CA TYR A 53 25.48 -0.17 -9.51
C TYR A 53 26.19 0.49 -8.32
N LEU A 54 25.72 0.24 -7.09
CA LEU A 54 26.37 0.74 -5.87
C LEU A 54 27.71 0.04 -5.56
N ILE A 55 27.86 -1.24 -5.93
CA ILE A 55 29.15 -1.94 -5.84
C ILE A 55 30.16 -1.28 -6.78
N ASP A 56 29.76 -0.97 -8.01
CA ASP A 56 30.61 -0.38 -9.03
C ASP A 56 30.85 1.14 -8.79
N HIS A 57 29.91 1.81 -8.11
CA HIS A 57 29.92 3.24 -7.81
C HIS A 57 29.48 3.52 -6.35
N PRO A 58 30.37 3.30 -5.36
CA PRO A 58 30.00 3.37 -3.93
C PRO A 58 29.56 4.76 -3.45
N ASP A 59 30.02 5.81 -4.12
CA ASP A 59 29.70 7.20 -3.80
C ASP A 59 28.56 7.77 -4.66
N ALA A 60 27.88 6.93 -5.45
CA ALA A 60 26.80 7.39 -6.32
C ALA A 60 25.63 7.96 -5.52
N SER A 61 25.14 9.13 -5.93
CA SER A 61 23.93 9.69 -5.35
C SER A 61 22.69 8.99 -5.89
N ALA A 62 21.58 9.07 -5.15
CA ALA A 62 20.28 8.56 -5.62
C ALA A 62 19.83 9.15 -6.98
N LEU A 63 20.31 10.36 -7.33
CA LEU A 63 20.05 10.95 -8.63
C LEU A 63 20.89 10.29 -9.73
N ASP A 64 22.17 10.00 -9.46
CA ASP A 64 23.05 9.34 -10.42
C ASP A 64 22.54 7.94 -10.76
N ILE A 65 22.09 7.19 -9.74
CA ILE A 65 21.48 5.87 -9.92
C ILE A 65 20.19 5.98 -10.75
N LYS A 66 19.34 6.98 -10.48
CA LYS A 66 18.09 7.21 -11.22
C LYS A 66 18.35 7.54 -12.70
N GLU A 67 19.30 8.43 -12.97
CA GLU A 67 19.65 8.81 -14.34
C GLU A 67 20.29 7.65 -15.12
N ALA A 68 21.09 6.81 -14.45
CA ALA A 68 21.73 5.66 -15.07
C ALA A 68 20.76 4.49 -15.33
N LEU A 69 19.91 4.16 -14.36
CA LEU A 69 19.11 2.92 -14.38
C LEU A 69 17.66 3.14 -14.81
N ALA A 70 17.12 4.35 -14.65
CA ALA A 70 15.70 4.63 -14.87
C ALA A 70 15.44 6.10 -15.26
N PRO A 71 16.05 6.63 -16.35
CA PRO A 71 15.93 8.04 -16.72
C PRO A 71 14.49 8.47 -17.00
N ASP A 72 13.66 7.56 -17.51
CA ASP A 72 12.27 7.80 -17.88
C ASP A 72 11.29 7.80 -16.68
N ILE A 73 11.75 7.37 -15.49
CA ILE A 73 10.90 7.30 -14.31
C ILE A 73 10.94 8.64 -13.55
N PRO A 74 9.79 9.20 -13.13
CA PRO A 74 9.78 10.40 -12.31
C PRO A 74 10.59 10.22 -11.03
N ARG A 75 11.38 11.24 -10.65
CA ARG A 75 12.23 11.20 -9.45
C ARG A 75 11.46 10.79 -8.19
N SER A 76 10.26 11.34 -7.98
CA SER A 76 9.42 11.02 -6.82
C SER A 76 9.04 9.53 -6.78
N THR A 77 8.85 8.90 -7.94
CA THR A 77 8.54 7.47 -8.06
C THR A 77 9.77 6.61 -7.80
N PHE A 78 10.93 7.00 -8.33
CA PHE A 78 12.18 6.26 -8.12
C PHE A 78 12.64 6.30 -6.66
N MET A 79 12.51 7.45 -5.99
CA MET A 79 12.92 7.61 -4.59
C MET A 79 12.14 6.71 -3.62
N ILE A 80 10.89 6.35 -3.93
CA ILE A 80 10.13 5.37 -3.12
C ILE A 80 10.88 4.04 -3.08
N VAL A 81 11.42 3.59 -4.21
CA VAL A 81 12.14 2.32 -4.31
C VAL A 81 13.44 2.33 -3.52
N LEU A 82 14.12 3.48 -3.52
CA LEU A 82 15.38 3.63 -2.81
C LEU A 82 15.18 3.67 -1.29
N ILE A 83 14.08 4.25 -0.81
CA ILE A 83 13.71 4.23 0.62
C ILE A 83 13.46 2.79 1.08
N ASP A 84 12.87 1.94 0.26
CA ASP A 84 12.64 0.52 0.57
C ASP A 84 13.91 -0.36 0.49
N LEU A 85 15.09 0.23 0.23
CA LEU A 85 16.38 -0.45 0.17
C LEU A 85 17.24 -0.24 1.44
N VAL A 86 16.96 0.80 2.23
CA VAL A 86 17.66 1.17 3.48
C VAL A 86 16.88 0.68 4.69
#